data_AF-A0A8C1V6M1-F1
#
_entry.id   AF-A0A8C1V6M1-F1
#
_cell.length_a   1.000
_cell.length_b   1.000
_cell.length_c   1.000
_cell.angle_alpha   90.00
_cell.angle_beta   90.00
_cell.angle_gamma   90.00
#
_symmetry.space_group_name_H-M   'P 1'
#
loop_
_entity.id
_entity.type
_entity.pdbx_description
1 polymer ?
#
loop_
_entity_poly.entity_id
_entity_poly.type
_entity_poly.pdbx_seq_one_letter_code
_entity_poly.pdbx_strand_id
1 'polypeptide(L)' 'MSKIEKMSILGVRSFGVEDKDKQVITFFSPLTVLVGPN' A
#
# COMPACT_ATOMS: atom_id res chain seq x y z
N MET A 1 6.00 3.83 -21.14
CA MET A 1 4.82 3.16 -20.57
C MET A 1 4.59 3.69 -19.17
N SER A 2 3.36 4.09 -18.86
CA SER A 2 2.99 4.48 -17.50
C SER A 2 3.05 3.26 -16.57
N LYS A 3 3.53 3.44 -15.34
CA LYS A 3 3.62 2.41 -14.29
C LYS A 3 3.18 3.02 -12.96
N ILE A 4 2.63 2.20 -12.08
CA ILE A 4 2.36 2.61 -10.70
C ILE A 4 3.65 2.38 -9.91
N GLU A 5 4.13 3.41 -9.22
CA GLU A 5 5.35 3.31 -8.40
C GLU A 5 5.02 3.05 -6.94
N LYS A 6 4.09 3.83 -6.36
CA LYS A 6 3.74 3.76 -4.93
C LYS A 6 2.28 4.10 -4.67
N MET A 7 1.74 3.59 -3.56
CA MET A 7 0.43 3.94 -3.01
C MET A 7 0.57 4.24 -1.51
N SER A 8 -0.06 5.31 -1.05
CA SER A 8 -0.17 5.65 0.38
C SER A 8 -1.59 5.41 0.86
N ILE A 9 -1.75 4.81 2.03
CA ILE A 9 -3.05 4.51 2.65
C ILE A 9 -3.05 5.07 4.07
N LEU A 10 -4.09 5.83 4.41
CA LEU A 10 -4.30 6.41 5.74
C LEU A 10 -5.81 6.59 5.95
N GLY A 11 -6.34 6.15 7.10
CA GLY A 11 -7.73 6.35 7.49
C GLY A 11 -8.77 5.58 6.65
N VAL A 12 -8.35 4.51 5.96
CA VAL A 12 -9.23 3.71 5.10
C VAL A 12 -9.41 2.32 5.70
N ARG A 13 -10.64 1.89 5.97
CA ARG A 13 -10.97 0.54 6.46
C ARG A 13 -10.16 0.18 7.72
N SER A 14 -9.33 -0.86 7.66
CA SER A 14 -8.50 -1.35 8.77
C SER A 14 -7.23 -0.52 8.99
N PHE A 15 -6.95 0.47 8.14
CA PHE A 15 -5.81 1.38 8.28
C PHE A 15 -6.22 2.58 9.15
N GLY A 16 -5.51 2.78 10.26
CA GLY A 16 -5.79 3.85 11.23
C GLY A 16 -5.64 5.27 10.66
N VAL A 17 -6.12 6.26 11.41
CA VAL A 17 -6.17 7.68 10.98
C VAL A 17 -4.96 8.50 11.43
N GLU A 18 -4.14 7.97 12.33
CA GLU A 18 -2.98 8.69 12.84
C GLU A 18 -1.80 8.59 11.87
N ASP A 19 -0.91 9.58 11.85
CA ASP A 19 0.25 9.59 10.94
C ASP A 19 1.15 8.35 11.11
N LYS A 20 1.20 7.78 12.33
CA LYS A 20 1.93 6.53 12.61
C LYS A 20 1.34 5.31 11.88
N ASP A 21 0.06 5.37 11.53
CA ASP A 21 -0.68 4.29 10.86
C ASP A 21 -0.57 4.39 9.33
N LYS A 22 0.02 5.47 8.81
CA LYS A 22 0.22 5.66 7.37
C LYS A 22 1.06 4.51 6.80
N GLN A 23 0.49 3.80 5.84
CA GLN A 23 1.18 2.73 5.12
C GLN A 23 1.53 3.17 3.71
N VAL A 24 2.72 2.76 3.25
CA VAL A 24 3.18 3.01 1.89
C VAL A 24 3.55 1.69 1.22
N ILE A 25 2.84 1.35 0.16
CA ILE A 25 3.12 0.18 -0.69
C ILE A 25 3.95 0.63 -1.88
N THR A 26 5.06 -0.05 -2.16
CA THR A 26 5.87 0.15 -3.38
C THR A 26 5.58 -1.00 -4.35
N PHE A 27 5.32 -0.66 -5.62
CA PHE A 27 5.01 -1.65 -6.66
C PHE A 27 6.24 -1.93 -7.52
N PHE A 28 6.51 -3.22 -7.72
CA PHE A 28 7.58 -3.74 -8.57
C PHE A 28 7.03 -4.24 -9.90
N SER A 29 7.82 -4.09 -10.95
CA SER A 29 7.54 -4.63 -12.30
C SER A 29 8.48 -5.81 -12.59
N PRO A 30 8.00 -6.91 -13.18
CA PRO A 30 6.66 -7.07 -13.76
C PRO A 30 5.57 -7.49 -12.77
N LEU A 31 5.92 -7.93 -11.56
CA LEU A 31 4.97 -8.52 -10.62
C LEU A 31 5.18 -8.01 -9.19
N THR A 32 4.08 -7.68 -8.53
CA THR A 32 3.98 -7.45 -7.09
C THR A 32 2.95 -8.41 -6.52
N VAL A 33 3.28 -9.10 -5.43
CA VAL A 33 2.37 -10.04 -4.75
C VAL A 33 2.12 -9.52 -3.34
N LEU A 34 0.85 -9.37 -2.96
CA LEU A 34 0.42 -8.97 -1.63
C LEU A 34 -0.19 -10.19 -0.93
N VAL A 35 0.35 -10.57 0.22
CA VAL A 35 -0.11 -11.72 1.02
C VAL A 35 -0.31 -11.31 2.48
N GLY A 36 -1.21 -12.00 3.17
CA GLY A 36 -1.46 -11.83 4.60
C GLY A 36 -2.40 -12.91 5.12
N PRO A 37 -2.42 -13.13 6.45
CA PRO A 37 -3.43 -13.96 7.08
C PRO A 37 -4.82 -13.32 6.97
N ASN A 38 -5.85 -14.14 7.15
CA ASN A 38 -7.21 -13.65 7.43
C ASN A 38 -7.30 -13.07 8.85
#